data_AF-A0A6C0CRU0-F1
#
_entry.id   AF-A0A6C0CRU0-F1
#
_cell.length_a   1.000
_cell.length_b   1.000
_cell.length_c   1.000
_cell.angle_alpha   90.00
_cell.angle_beta   90.00
_cell.angle_gamma   90.00
#
_symmetry.space_group_name_H-M   'P 1'
#
loop_
_entity.id
_entity.type
_entity.pdbx_description
1 polymer ?
#
loop_
_entity_poly.entity_id
_entity_poly.type
_entity_poly.pdbx_seq_one_letter_code
_entity_poly.pdbx_strand_id
1 'polypeptide(L)'
;MEKDFYTILQDLKVEIFFFILFFSIVFYQVQQAELKTLVSLLLISIWAYALWMYLQDRAKKEHSKDAKDIAVIDQVHEEKISHPEITTDNFPIKGAPKKGLVYMKENRTLMEIAKDLIFVKTFDIQKYQELLIYMNQYQKVYMYILAERYPCQSYIPTFLDARENILQTLYQLYLVIPSTFKHIYGISPYQVIERNILTFTKLSRTMLEVLENFCRVDLKEYYFPMTQPIPYDASKQKEKQNLLP
;
A
#
# COMPACT_ATOMS: atom_id res chain seq x y z
N MET A 1 9.69 12.74 -25.30
CA MET A 1 8.56 12.05 -25.95
C MET A 1 7.41 13.05 -25.99
N GLU A 2 7.55 14.03 -26.88
CA GLU A 2 6.56 15.10 -27.10
C GLU A 2 5.41 14.48 -27.90
N LYS A 3 4.21 14.42 -27.33
CA LYS A 3 3.02 14.23 -28.15
C LYS A 3 2.92 15.48 -29.03
N ASP A 4 2.99 15.29 -30.34
CA ASP A 4 2.92 16.37 -31.33
C ASP A 4 1.72 17.26 -31.03
N PHE A 5 1.98 18.55 -30.78
CA PHE A 5 0.97 19.58 -30.51
C PHE A 5 -0.22 19.54 -31.47
N TYR A 6 0.03 19.08 -32.71
CA TYR A 6 -0.97 18.86 -33.76
C TYR A 6 -1.99 17.76 -33.41
N THR A 7 -1.54 16.65 -32.83
CA THR A 7 -2.42 15.54 -32.41
C THR A 7 -3.31 15.94 -31.25
N ILE A 8 -2.78 16.68 -30.27
CA ILE A 8 -3.56 17.24 -29.15
C ILE A 8 -4.65 18.20 -29.67
N LEU A 9 -4.31 19.07 -30.63
CA LEU A 9 -5.25 19.98 -31.27
C LEU A 9 -6.34 19.26 -32.05
N GLN A 10 -6.02 18.13 -32.67
CA GLN A 10 -6.96 17.33 -33.43
C GLN A 10 -7.92 16.57 -32.50
N ASP A 11 -7.42 15.98 -31.41
CA ASP A 11 -8.23 15.32 -30.39
C ASP A 11 -9.21 16.33 -29.74
N LEU A 12 -8.73 17.53 -29.39
CA LEU A 12 -9.58 18.58 -28.80
C LEU A 12 -10.71 19.03 -29.75
N LYS A 13 -10.45 19.10 -31.06
CA LYS A 13 -11.47 19.43 -32.08
C LYS A 13 -12.54 18.34 -32.18
N VAL A 14 -12.14 17.07 -32.11
CA VAL A 14 -13.06 15.93 -32.13
C VAL A 14 -13.94 15.94 -30.88
N GLU A 15 -13.35 16.17 -29.69
CA GLU A 15 -14.10 16.28 -28.44
C GLU A 15 -15.13 17.43 -28.49
N ILE A 16 -14.71 18.64 -28.92
CA ILE A 16 -15.60 19.79 -29.05
C ILE A 16 -16.74 19.50 -30.03
N PHE A 17 -16.45 18.86 -31.17
CA PHE A 17 -17.47 18.49 -32.14
C PHE A 17 -18.50 17.50 -31.56
N PHE A 18 -18.03 16.49 -30.83
CA PHE A 18 -18.91 15.55 -30.12
C PHE A 18 -19.79 16.26 -29.09
N PHE A 19 -19.23 17.20 -28.30
CA PHE A 19 -20.01 17.96 -27.33
C PHE A 19 -21.09 18.82 -28.01
N ILE A 20 -20.76 19.51 -29.10
CA ILE A 20 -21.73 20.33 -29.85
C ILE A 20 -22.87 19.45 -30.39
N LEU A 21 -22.54 18.28 -30.95
CA LEU A 21 -23.52 17.36 -31.50
C LEU A 21 -24.42 16.77 -30.40
N PHE A 22 -23.82 16.37 -29.28
CA PHE A 22 -24.56 15.88 -28.11
C PHE A 22 -25.49 16.95 -27.53
N PHE A 23 -25.01 18.17 -27.32
CA PHE A 23 -25.82 19.28 -26.83
C PHE A 23 -26.94 19.66 -27.80
N SER A 24 -26.70 19.58 -29.11
CA SER A 24 -27.74 19.85 -30.11
C SER A 24 -28.87 18.82 -30.05
N ILE A 25 -28.55 17.53 -29.86
CA ILE A 25 -29.56 16.47 -29.68
C ILE A 25 -30.34 16.67 -28.38
N VAL A 26 -29.64 16.94 -27.28
CA VAL A 26 -30.28 17.21 -25.98
C VAL A 26 -31.18 18.45 -26.07
N PHE A 27 -30.72 19.52 -26.72
CA PHE A 27 -31.49 20.74 -26.90
C PHE A 27 -32.77 20.51 -27.70
N TYR A 28 -32.70 19.74 -28.80
CA TYR A 28 -33.87 19.40 -29.62
C TYR A 28 -34.92 18.61 -28.82
N GLN A 29 -34.49 17.64 -28.01
CA GLN A 29 -35.36 16.86 -27.12
C GLN A 29 -36.00 17.75 -26.04
N VAL A 30 -35.23 18.67 -25.45
CA VAL A 30 -35.69 19.61 -24.42
C VAL A 30 -36.70 20.61 -24.98
N GLN A 31 -36.55 21.05 -26.23
CA GLN A 31 -37.46 21.99 -26.88
C GLN A 31 -38.89 21.45 -27.03
N GLN A 32 -39.05 20.14 -27.19
CA GLN A 32 -40.36 19.48 -27.35
C GLN A 32 -40.96 18.99 -26.03
N ALA A 33 -40.25 19.18 -24.91
CA ALA A 33 -40.64 18.63 -23.62
C ALA A 33 -41.69 19.50 -22.90
N GLU A 34 -42.62 18.83 -22.22
CA GLU A 34 -43.59 19.51 -21.36
C GLU A 34 -42.94 20.16 -20.13
N LEU A 35 -43.60 21.18 -19.57
CA LEU A 35 -43.10 21.97 -18.43
C LEU A 35 -42.71 21.09 -17.22
N LYS A 36 -43.49 20.02 -16.93
CA LYS A 36 -43.20 19.09 -15.83
C LYS A 36 -41.86 18.36 -16.05
N THR A 37 -41.60 17.96 -17.28
CA THR A 37 -40.37 17.27 -17.69
C THR A 37 -39.17 18.22 -17.59
N LEU A 38 -39.33 19.48 -18.01
CA LEU A 38 -38.29 20.52 -17.86
C LEU A 38 -37.93 20.78 -16.39
N VAL A 39 -38.93 20.91 -15.52
CA VAL A 39 -38.72 21.13 -14.07
C VAL A 39 -38.02 19.93 -13.43
N SER A 40 -38.40 18.70 -13.81
CA SER A 40 -37.73 17.48 -13.34
C SER A 40 -36.26 17.43 -13.78
N LEU A 41 -35.97 17.78 -15.03
CA LEU A 41 -34.62 17.78 -15.60
C LEU A 41 -33.73 18.86 -14.94
N LEU A 42 -34.31 20.01 -14.60
CA LEU A 42 -33.64 21.06 -13.85
C LEU A 42 -33.31 20.60 -12.41
N LEU A 43 -34.25 19.94 -11.73
CA LEU A 43 -33.99 19.38 -10.40
C LEU A 43 -32.90 18.30 -10.44
N ILE A 44 -32.94 17.38 -11.41
CA ILE A 44 -31.93 16.32 -11.57
C ILE A 44 -30.55 16.93 -11.82
N SER A 45 -30.45 17.96 -12.67
CA SER A 45 -29.16 18.61 -12.96
C SER A 45 -28.59 19.37 -11.76
N ILE A 46 -29.43 20.05 -10.96
CA ILE A 46 -29.00 20.66 -9.69
C ILE A 46 -28.48 19.60 -8.72
N TRP A 47 -29.21 18.48 -8.55
CA TRP A 47 -28.78 17.40 -7.68
C TRP A 47 -27.50 16.73 -8.17
N ALA A 48 -27.38 16.47 -9.48
CA ALA A 48 -26.17 15.91 -10.08
C ALA A 48 -24.95 16.82 -9.86
N TYR A 49 -25.12 18.13 -10.02
CA TYR A 49 -24.07 19.11 -9.76
C TYR A 49 -23.66 19.15 -8.28
N ALA A 50 -24.64 19.16 -7.36
CA ALA A 50 -24.37 19.12 -5.92
C ALA A 50 -23.63 17.84 -5.51
N LEU A 51 -24.02 16.69 -6.08
CA LEU A 51 -23.39 15.40 -5.84
C LEU A 51 -21.96 15.36 -6.40
N TRP A 52 -21.75 15.91 -7.61
CA TRP A 52 -20.43 16.05 -8.20
C TRP A 52 -19.50 16.93 -7.35
N MET A 53 -19.98 18.09 -6.89
CA MET A 53 -19.24 18.97 -5.97
C MET A 53 -18.89 18.27 -4.65
N TYR A 54 -19.83 17.53 -4.06
CA TYR A 54 -19.59 16.75 -2.84
C TYR A 54 -18.51 15.68 -3.03
N LEU A 55 -18.57 14.92 -4.13
CA LEU A 55 -17.57 13.90 -4.46
C LEU A 55 -16.20 14.52 -4.72
N GLN A 56 -16.14 15.67 -5.41
CA GLN A 56 -14.89 16.37 -5.68
C GLN A 56 -14.22 16.89 -4.39
N ASP A 57 -15.00 17.44 -3.46
CA ASP A 57 -14.49 17.89 -2.16
C ASP A 57 -13.99 16.71 -1.31
N ARG A 58 -14.72 15.59 -1.30
CA ARG A 58 -14.24 14.35 -0.66
C ARG A 58 -12.92 13.86 -1.25
N ALA A 59 -12.83 13.77 -2.58
CA ALA A 59 -11.62 13.33 -3.25
C ALA A 59 -10.42 14.24 -2.93
N LYS A 60 -10.61 15.56 -2.92
CA LYS A 60 -9.56 16.52 -2.53
C LYS A 60 -9.09 16.33 -1.09
N LYS A 61 -10.02 16.12 -0.14
CA LYS A 61 -9.68 15.87 1.27
C LYS A 61 -8.92 14.57 1.46
N GLU A 62 -9.31 13.52 0.75
CA GLU A 62 -8.64 12.21 0.78
C GLU A 62 -7.22 12.29 0.22
N HIS A 63 -7.03 12.93 -0.95
CA HIS A 63 -5.70 13.19 -1.51
C HIS A 63 -4.81 14.03 -0.59
N SER A 64 -5.36 15.04 0.09
CA SER A 64 -4.61 15.86 1.05
C SER A 64 -4.15 15.05 2.27
N LYS A 65 -5.01 14.16 2.78
CA LYS A 65 -4.67 13.28 3.89
C LYS A 65 -3.57 12.31 3.48
N ASP A 66 -3.71 11.69 2.31
CA ASP A 66 -2.72 10.74 1.77
C ASP A 66 -1.33 11.37 1.63
N ALA A 67 -1.27 12.61 1.12
CA ALA A 67 -0.03 13.36 1.02
C ALA A 67 0.60 13.69 2.38
N LYS A 68 -0.22 14.00 3.40
CA LYS A 68 0.26 14.25 4.77
C LYS A 68 0.80 12.98 5.42
N ASP A 69 0.11 11.86 5.26
CA ASP A 69 0.53 10.58 5.83
C ASP A 69 1.86 10.12 5.21
N ILE A 70 2.02 10.30 3.88
CA ILE A 70 3.31 10.03 3.19
C ILE A 70 4.42 10.94 3.71
N ALA A 71 4.16 12.24 3.89
CA ALA A 71 5.16 13.17 4.41
C ALA A 71 5.62 12.80 5.83
N VAL A 72 4.69 12.33 6.67
CA VAL A 72 5.01 11.82 8.02
C VAL A 72 5.89 10.58 7.94
N ILE A 73 5.58 9.63 7.06
CA ILE A 73 6.37 8.41 6.87
C ILE A 73 7.81 8.78 6.45
N ASP A 74 7.96 9.74 5.53
CA ASP A 74 9.27 10.20 5.06
C ASP A 74 10.07 10.88 6.19
N GLN A 75 9.43 11.75 6.99
CA GLN A 75 10.09 12.41 8.13
C GLN A 75 10.60 11.40 9.17
N VAL A 76 9.77 10.41 9.52
CA VAL A 76 10.13 9.41 10.53
C VAL A 76 11.31 8.56 10.07
N HIS A 77 11.46 8.34 8.76
CA HIS A 77 12.64 7.66 8.20
C HIS A 77 13.93 8.49 8.30
N GLU A 78 13.84 9.82 8.19
CA GLU A 78 15.00 10.72 8.25
C GLU A 78 15.54 10.91 9.67
N GLU A 79 14.75 10.62 10.69
CA GLU A 79 15.21 10.64 12.08
C GLU A 79 16.27 9.57 12.35
N LYS A 80 17.34 9.94 13.07
CA LYS A 80 18.48 9.03 13.34
C LYS A 80 17.99 7.78 14.09
N ILE A 81 18.18 6.62 13.47
CA ILE A 81 17.97 5.30 14.10
C ILE A 81 18.90 5.19 15.31
N SER A 82 18.31 5.02 16.50
CA SER A 82 19.03 4.87 17.77
C SER A 82 19.30 3.40 18.14
N HIS A 83 19.42 2.48 17.18
CA HIS A 83 19.59 1.04 17.46
C HIS A 83 20.91 0.49 16.89
N PRO A 84 21.77 -0.11 17.75
CA PRO A 84 23.01 -0.75 17.32
C PRO A 84 22.76 -2.07 16.56
N GLU A 85 21.62 -2.74 16.75
CA GLU A 85 21.31 -4.05 16.15
C GLU A 85 21.12 -3.99 14.62
N ILE A 86 20.63 -2.87 14.09
CA ILE A 86 20.50 -2.61 12.65
C ILE A 86 21.86 -2.15 12.06
N THR A 87 22.88 -1.96 12.90
CA THR A 87 24.21 -1.47 12.50
C THR A 87 25.33 -2.48 12.73
N THR A 88 25.04 -3.66 13.30
CA THR A 88 26.02 -4.72 13.52
C THR A 88 26.27 -5.53 12.25
N ASP A 89 27.51 -5.99 12.06
CA ASP A 89 27.96 -6.69 10.84
C ASP A 89 27.26 -8.04 10.56
N ASN A 90 26.51 -8.57 11.52
CA ASN A 90 25.81 -9.85 11.41
C ASN A 90 24.45 -9.75 10.69
N PHE A 91 23.93 -8.54 10.49
CA PHE A 91 22.71 -8.33 9.71
C PHE A 91 23.07 -7.81 8.30
N PRO A 92 22.34 -8.22 7.25
CA PRO A 92 22.53 -7.68 5.89
C PRO A 92 22.21 -6.16 5.80
N ILE A 93 21.71 -5.59 6.89
CA ILE A 93 21.36 -4.18 7.05
C ILE A 93 22.51 -3.49 7.77
N LYS A 94 23.18 -2.55 7.10
CA LYS A 94 24.21 -1.69 7.71
C LYS A 94 23.66 -0.26 7.89
N GLY A 95 22.66 -0.11 8.76
CA GLY A 95 22.03 1.16 9.13
C GLY A 95 20.89 1.64 8.20
N ALA A 96 20.41 2.86 8.49
CA ALA A 96 19.33 3.51 7.72
C ALA A 96 19.73 3.62 6.23
N PRO A 97 18.87 3.24 5.27
CA PRO A 97 19.16 3.45 3.87
C PRO A 97 19.34 4.94 3.58
N LYS A 98 20.54 5.32 3.12
CA LYS A 98 20.92 6.70 2.76
C LYS A 98 20.00 7.35 1.71
N LYS A 99 19.25 6.55 0.97
CA LYS A 99 18.34 7.00 -0.11
C LYS A 99 16.87 7.10 0.32
N GLY A 100 16.51 6.78 1.56
CA GLY A 100 15.09 6.80 1.97
C GLY A 100 14.34 5.49 1.73
N LEU A 101 13.02 5.55 1.88
CA LEU A 101 12.06 4.46 1.65
C LEU A 101 11.73 4.25 0.14
N VAL A 102 12.73 4.40 -0.73
CA VAL A 102 12.56 4.44 -2.20
C VAL A 102 11.81 3.22 -2.73
N TYR A 103 12.14 2.03 -2.26
CA TYR A 103 11.60 0.79 -2.81
C TYR A 103 10.19 0.55 -2.29
N MET A 104 9.96 0.76 -0.99
CA MET A 104 8.65 0.58 -0.37
C MET A 104 7.55 1.37 -1.08
N LYS A 105 7.86 2.59 -1.54
CA LYS A 105 6.93 3.49 -2.25
C LYS A 105 6.37 2.89 -3.54
N GLU A 106 7.09 1.98 -4.17
CA GLU A 106 6.63 1.28 -5.38
C GLU A 106 5.58 0.20 -5.08
N ASN A 107 5.39 -0.16 -3.80
CA ASN A 107 4.41 -1.16 -3.38
C ASN A 107 3.27 -0.50 -2.61
N ARG A 108 2.13 -0.32 -3.29
CA ARG A 108 0.93 0.30 -2.71
C ARG A 108 0.47 -0.39 -1.43
N THR A 109 0.49 -1.72 -1.37
CA THR A 109 0.03 -2.47 -0.20
C THR A 109 0.94 -2.24 1.01
N LEU A 110 2.26 -2.19 0.82
CA LEU A 110 3.19 -1.84 1.91
C LEU A 110 2.99 -0.39 2.38
N MET A 111 2.74 0.54 1.46
CA MET A 111 2.41 1.92 1.81
C MET A 111 1.09 2.04 2.58
N GLU A 112 0.07 1.28 2.21
CA GLU A 112 -1.20 1.22 2.95
C GLU A 112 -0.99 0.68 4.38
N ILE A 113 -0.19 -0.38 4.54
CA ILE A 113 0.18 -0.90 5.86
C ILE A 113 0.90 0.16 6.70
N ALA A 114 1.87 0.87 6.11
CA ALA A 114 2.61 1.93 6.80
C ALA A 114 1.70 3.09 7.25
N LYS A 115 0.72 3.48 6.41
CA LYS A 115 -0.26 4.54 6.71
C LYS A 115 -1.24 4.11 7.79
N ASP A 116 -1.76 2.90 7.71
CA ASP A 116 -2.68 2.36 8.71
C ASP A 116 -2.03 2.30 10.11
N LEU A 117 -0.74 2.00 10.15
CA LEU A 117 0.05 1.84 11.37
C LEU A 117 0.75 3.12 11.84
N ILE A 118 0.43 4.28 11.26
CA ILE A 118 1.08 5.55 11.61
C ILE A 118 0.92 5.93 13.08
N PHE A 119 -0.14 5.44 13.74
CA PHE A 119 -0.39 5.69 15.16
C PHE A 119 0.64 4.99 16.06
N VAL A 120 1.32 3.94 15.59
CA VAL A 120 2.36 3.23 16.34
C VAL A 120 3.46 4.20 16.74
N LYS A 121 3.81 5.15 15.88
CA LYS A 121 4.87 6.15 16.14
C LYS A 121 4.64 6.94 17.43
N THR A 122 3.39 7.11 17.85
CA THR A 122 3.03 7.85 19.07
C THR A 122 3.35 7.06 20.34
N PHE A 123 3.35 5.72 20.25
CA PHE A 123 3.64 4.83 21.38
C PHE A 123 5.09 4.38 21.35
N ASP A 124 5.59 4.01 20.17
CA ASP A 124 6.94 3.54 19.96
C ASP A 124 7.40 3.86 18.54
N ILE A 125 8.12 4.97 18.43
CA ILE A 125 8.70 5.44 17.18
C ILE A 125 9.74 4.46 16.63
N GLN A 126 10.44 3.74 17.50
CA GLN A 126 11.52 2.84 17.10
C GLN A 126 10.95 1.61 16.41
N LYS A 127 9.92 0.98 16.98
CA LYS A 127 9.21 -0.14 16.35
C LYS A 127 8.59 0.23 15.02
N TYR A 128 8.06 1.45 14.91
CA TYR A 128 7.54 1.94 13.65
C TYR A 128 8.65 2.14 12.61
N GLN A 129 9.78 2.74 12.98
CA GLN A 129 10.94 2.90 12.09
C GLN A 129 11.51 1.55 11.61
N GLU A 130 11.67 0.59 12.52
CA GLU A 130 12.09 -0.78 12.21
C GLU A 130 11.20 -1.40 11.13
N LEU A 131 9.88 -1.30 11.31
CA LEU A 131 8.90 -1.82 10.36
C LEU A 131 9.09 -1.20 8.96
N LEU A 132 9.25 0.13 8.87
CA LEU A 132 9.45 0.84 7.60
C LEU A 132 10.74 0.37 6.89
N ILE A 133 11.83 0.19 7.65
CA ILE A 133 13.12 -0.26 7.12
C ILE A 133 13.00 -1.67 6.58
N TYR A 134 12.41 -2.59 7.34
CA TYR A 134 12.23 -3.97 6.91
C TYR A 134 11.33 -4.04 5.67
N MET A 135 10.22 -3.29 5.62
CA MET A 135 9.35 -3.24 4.43
C MET A 135 10.08 -2.69 3.18
N ASN A 136 10.91 -1.65 3.34
CA ASN A 136 11.69 -1.10 2.25
C ASN A 136 12.74 -2.09 1.71
N GLN A 137 13.40 -2.84 2.60
CA GLN A 137 14.36 -3.85 2.19
C GLN A 137 13.71 -5.07 1.56
N TYR A 138 12.60 -5.51 2.13
CA TYR A 138 11.79 -6.58 1.58
C TYR A 138 11.42 -6.30 0.12
N GLN A 139 10.92 -5.08 -0.15
CA GLN A 139 10.60 -4.64 -1.50
C GLN A 139 11.84 -4.49 -2.39
N LYS A 140 12.96 -3.99 -1.85
CA LYS A 140 14.23 -3.89 -2.58
C LYS A 140 14.71 -5.26 -3.06
N VAL A 141 14.81 -6.23 -2.16
CA VAL A 141 15.30 -7.58 -2.47
C VAL A 141 14.40 -8.22 -3.52
N TYR A 142 13.08 -8.12 -3.35
CA TYR A 142 12.11 -8.59 -4.34
C TYR A 142 12.36 -8.01 -5.73
N MET A 143 12.41 -6.68 -5.85
CA MET A 143 12.65 -6.01 -7.13
C MET A 143 14.00 -6.38 -7.74
N TYR A 144 15.03 -6.54 -6.92
CA TYR A 144 16.37 -6.83 -7.42
C TYR A 144 16.54 -8.27 -7.90
N ILE A 145 15.83 -9.23 -7.28
CA ILE A 145 15.76 -10.60 -7.79
C ILE A 145 15.04 -10.59 -9.14
N LEU A 146 13.86 -9.96 -9.23
CA LEU A 146 13.10 -9.87 -10.48
C LEU A 146 13.82 -9.10 -11.61
N ALA A 147 14.70 -8.17 -11.25
CA ALA A 147 15.53 -7.44 -12.21
C ALA A 147 16.85 -8.15 -12.54
N GLU A 148 17.01 -9.42 -12.14
CA GLU A 148 18.22 -10.25 -12.35
C GLU A 148 19.50 -9.64 -11.77
N ARG A 149 19.39 -8.68 -10.85
CA ARG A 149 20.53 -8.06 -10.18
C ARG A 149 21.03 -8.89 -9.01
N TYR A 150 20.16 -9.69 -8.41
CA TYR A 150 20.47 -10.60 -7.31
C TYR A 150 20.16 -12.04 -7.71
N PRO A 151 21.13 -12.97 -7.61
CA PRO A 151 20.88 -14.38 -7.91
C PRO A 151 19.88 -14.97 -6.91
N CYS A 152 18.92 -15.77 -7.39
CA CYS A 152 17.86 -16.31 -6.54
C CYS A 152 18.43 -17.17 -5.41
N GLN A 153 19.37 -18.07 -5.73
CA GLN A 153 19.96 -18.98 -4.75
C GLN A 153 20.52 -18.27 -3.50
N SER A 154 21.11 -17.08 -3.66
CA SER A 154 21.74 -16.35 -2.56
C SER A 154 20.78 -15.41 -1.83
N TYR A 155 19.77 -14.87 -2.51
CA TYR A 155 18.95 -13.78 -1.98
C TYR A 155 17.51 -14.18 -1.60
N ILE A 156 17.03 -15.37 -1.99
CA ILE A 156 15.75 -15.89 -1.47
C ILE A 156 15.76 -16.04 0.06
N PRO A 157 16.82 -16.56 0.71
CA PRO A 157 16.89 -16.57 2.18
C PRO A 157 16.75 -15.15 2.76
N THR A 158 17.45 -14.17 2.19
CA THR A 158 17.35 -12.76 2.63
C THR A 158 15.94 -12.20 2.47
N PHE A 159 15.21 -12.57 1.42
CA PHE A 159 13.81 -12.19 1.23
C PHE A 159 12.91 -12.81 2.31
N LEU A 160 13.14 -14.08 2.66
CA LEU A 160 12.40 -14.78 3.71
C LEU A 160 12.69 -14.20 5.10
N ASP A 161 13.94 -13.88 5.40
CA ASP A 161 14.34 -13.25 6.66
C ASP A 161 13.68 -11.88 6.82
N ALA A 162 13.69 -11.05 5.76
CA ALA A 162 13.01 -9.76 5.77
C ALA A 162 11.49 -9.91 5.97
N ARG A 163 10.86 -10.92 5.35
CA ARG A 163 9.45 -11.25 5.58
C ARG A 163 9.18 -11.59 7.03
N GLU A 164 10.02 -12.41 7.65
CA GLU A 164 9.84 -12.84 9.04
C GLU A 164 10.04 -11.68 10.01
N ASN A 165 11.06 -10.84 9.79
CA ASN A 165 11.29 -9.64 10.58
C ASN A 165 10.07 -8.69 10.55
N ILE A 166 9.44 -8.50 9.39
CA ILE A 166 8.20 -7.70 9.28
C ILE A 166 7.08 -8.33 10.12
N LEU A 167 6.84 -9.63 9.98
CA LEU A 167 5.79 -10.33 10.74
C LEU A 167 6.05 -10.24 12.25
N GLN A 168 7.28 -10.47 12.69
CA GLN A 168 7.67 -10.37 14.08
C GLN A 168 7.43 -8.96 14.62
N THR A 169 7.88 -7.92 13.91
CA THR A 169 7.63 -6.53 14.31
C THR A 169 6.14 -6.22 14.39
N LEU A 170 5.33 -6.68 13.43
CA LEU A 170 3.87 -6.49 13.45
C LEU A 170 3.21 -7.17 14.66
N TYR A 171 3.62 -8.39 15.02
CA TYR A 171 3.12 -9.06 16.23
C TYR A 171 3.60 -8.39 17.52
N GLN A 172 4.82 -7.84 17.55
CA GLN A 172 5.32 -7.09 18.70
C GLN A 172 4.49 -5.83 18.99
N LEU A 173 3.79 -5.26 18.00
CA LEU A 173 2.92 -4.09 18.22
C LEU A 173 1.83 -4.35 19.27
N TYR A 174 1.36 -5.59 19.43
CA TYR A 174 0.39 -5.94 20.47
C TYR A 174 0.92 -5.69 21.90
N LEU A 175 2.23 -5.79 22.10
CA LEU A 175 2.86 -5.60 23.41
C LEU A 175 3.01 -4.12 23.76
N VAL A 176 3.16 -3.27 22.75
CA VAL A 176 3.53 -1.86 22.92
C VAL A 176 2.33 -0.92 22.86
N ILE A 177 1.27 -1.35 22.16
CA ILE A 177 0.10 -0.51 21.90
C ILE A 177 -1.06 -0.95 22.78
N PRO A 178 -1.80 0.00 23.39
CA PRO A 178 -3.00 -0.33 24.15
C PRO A 178 -4.11 -0.88 23.23
N SER A 179 -4.89 -1.82 23.74
CA SER A 179 -6.00 -2.45 23.00
C SER A 179 -7.11 -1.48 22.58
N THR A 180 -7.23 -0.35 23.28
CA THR A 180 -8.22 0.70 22.99
C THR A 180 -7.62 2.09 23.26
N PHE A 181 -7.97 3.07 22.44
CA PHE A 181 -7.59 4.46 22.68
C PHE A 181 -8.63 5.19 23.53
N LYS A 182 -8.15 5.90 24.56
CA LYS A 182 -9.01 6.59 25.54
C LYS A 182 -9.76 7.79 24.95
N HIS A 183 -9.16 8.45 23.96
CA HIS A 183 -9.64 9.72 23.40
C HIS A 183 -9.88 9.68 21.89
N ILE A 184 -9.81 8.50 21.28
CA ILE A 184 -10.00 8.32 19.84
C ILE A 184 -11.12 7.30 19.64
N TYR A 185 -12.31 7.80 19.33
CA TYR A 185 -13.47 6.97 19.04
C TYR A 185 -13.40 6.41 17.62
N GLY A 186 -13.78 5.14 17.45
CA GLY A 186 -13.89 4.49 16.14
C GLY A 186 -12.62 3.85 15.60
N ILE A 187 -11.53 3.83 16.36
CA ILE A 187 -10.31 3.08 16.01
C ILE A 187 -10.07 2.01 17.07
N SER A 188 -10.05 0.74 16.66
CA SER A 188 -9.58 -0.38 17.48
C SER A 188 -8.16 -0.74 17.03
N PRO A 189 -7.12 -0.36 17.79
CA PRO A 189 -5.72 -0.56 17.40
C PRO A 189 -5.40 -2.02 17.09
N TYR A 190 -5.91 -2.95 17.90
CA TYR A 190 -5.67 -4.38 17.72
C TYR A 190 -6.32 -4.91 16.43
N GLN A 191 -7.53 -4.48 16.10
CA GLN A 191 -8.17 -4.85 14.83
C GLN A 191 -7.40 -4.29 13.62
N VAL A 192 -6.86 -3.07 13.73
CA VAL A 192 -6.04 -2.48 12.67
C VAL A 192 -4.73 -3.26 12.50
N ILE A 193 -4.07 -3.64 13.60
CA ILE A 193 -2.86 -4.47 13.57
C ILE A 193 -3.16 -5.83 12.96
N GLU A 194 -4.21 -6.51 13.39
CA GLU A 194 -4.62 -7.83 12.87
C GLU A 194 -4.89 -7.78 11.36
N ARG A 195 -5.65 -6.78 10.90
CA ARG A 195 -5.92 -6.57 9.48
C ARG A 195 -4.62 -6.42 8.69
N ASN A 196 -3.68 -5.63 9.20
CA ASN A 196 -2.41 -5.40 8.51
C ASN A 196 -1.48 -6.61 8.49
N ILE A 197 -1.49 -7.43 9.56
CA ILE A 197 -0.81 -8.74 9.57
C ILE A 197 -1.37 -9.65 8.47
N LEU A 198 -2.70 -9.74 8.35
CA LEU A 198 -3.35 -10.56 7.32
C LEU A 198 -3.04 -10.04 5.91
N THR A 199 -3.12 -8.72 5.70
CA THR A 199 -2.77 -8.07 4.44
C THR A 199 -1.33 -8.35 4.04
N PHE A 200 -0.37 -8.19 4.95
CA PHE A 200 1.04 -8.49 4.69
C PHE A 200 1.28 -9.98 4.44
N THR A 201 0.62 -10.87 5.18
CA THR A 201 0.72 -12.32 4.98
C THR A 201 0.26 -12.72 3.59
N LYS A 202 -0.85 -12.15 3.11
CA LYS A 202 -1.36 -12.40 1.76
C LYS A 202 -0.42 -11.85 0.69
N LEU A 203 0.02 -10.59 0.85
CA LEU A 203 0.97 -9.95 -0.07
C LEU A 203 2.27 -10.77 -0.17
N SER A 204 2.84 -11.14 0.97
CA SER A 204 4.13 -11.82 1.02
C SER A 204 4.08 -13.21 0.39
N ARG A 205 2.95 -13.91 0.53
CA ARG A 205 2.72 -15.19 -0.14
C ARG A 205 2.65 -15.02 -1.65
N THR A 206 1.90 -14.02 -2.15
CA THR A 206 1.83 -13.73 -3.58
C THR A 206 3.21 -13.34 -4.14
N MET A 207 3.98 -12.52 -3.42
CA MET A 207 5.34 -12.16 -3.85
C MET A 207 6.27 -13.39 -3.86
N LEU A 208 6.15 -14.28 -2.89
CA LEU A 208 6.91 -15.54 -2.85
C LEU A 208 6.58 -16.45 -4.03
N GLU A 209 5.29 -16.62 -4.34
CA GLU A 209 4.82 -17.40 -5.50
C GLU A 209 5.36 -16.82 -6.83
N VAL A 210 5.41 -15.50 -6.95
CA VAL A 210 6.01 -14.82 -8.12
C VAL A 210 7.52 -15.09 -8.19
N LEU A 211 8.25 -14.95 -7.09
CA LEU A 211 9.69 -15.25 -7.06
C LEU A 211 9.98 -16.71 -7.38
N GLU A 212 9.20 -17.65 -6.84
CA GLU A 212 9.36 -19.08 -7.13
C GLU A 212 9.20 -19.36 -8.62
N ASN A 213 8.15 -18.81 -9.23
CA ASN A 213 7.91 -18.96 -10.66
C ASN A 213 9.02 -18.33 -11.51
N PHE A 214 9.44 -17.11 -11.16
CA PHE A 214 10.52 -16.41 -11.86
C PHE A 214 11.84 -17.20 -11.82
N CYS A 215 12.27 -17.63 -10.63
CA CYS A 215 13.52 -18.37 -10.47
C CYS A 215 13.46 -19.74 -11.16
N ARG A 216 12.33 -20.45 -11.10
CA ARG A 216 12.14 -21.77 -11.71
C ARG A 216 12.03 -21.72 -13.23
N VAL A 217 11.23 -20.80 -13.76
CA VAL A 217 10.85 -20.76 -15.18
C VAL A 217 11.84 -19.95 -16.00
N ASP A 218 12.16 -18.74 -15.55
CA ASP A 218 12.94 -17.80 -16.34
C ASP A 218 14.45 -18.06 -16.17
N LEU A 219 14.90 -18.27 -14.93
CA LEU A 219 16.32 -18.49 -14.62
C LEU A 219 16.74 -19.96 -14.59
N LYS A 220 15.77 -20.91 -14.63
CA LYS A 220 16.01 -22.36 -14.51
C LYS A 220 16.80 -22.76 -13.27
N GLU A 221 16.74 -21.96 -12.21
CA GLU A 221 17.33 -22.25 -10.91
C GLU A 221 16.33 -23.12 -10.12
N TYR A 222 16.66 -24.40 -9.95
CA TYR A 222 15.79 -25.38 -9.29
C TYR A 222 15.81 -25.30 -7.75
N TYR A 223 16.70 -24.48 -7.17
CA TYR A 223 16.79 -24.34 -5.72
C TYR A 223 15.96 -23.15 -5.24
N PHE A 224 14.69 -23.41 -4.98
CA PHE A 224 13.92 -22.64 -4.03
C PHE A 224 13.91 -23.45 -2.74
N PRO A 225 14.44 -22.96 -1.60
CA PRO A 225 14.32 -23.69 -0.34
C PRO A 225 12.82 -23.88 -0.12
N MET A 226 12.38 -25.13 -0.26
CA MET A 226 10.97 -25.46 -0.18
C MET A 226 10.41 -24.89 1.11
N THR A 227 9.19 -24.39 0.99
CA THR A 227 8.20 -24.17 2.03
C THR A 227 8.04 -25.42 2.92
N GLN A 228 9.04 -25.78 3.72
CA GLN A 228 8.75 -26.51 4.94
C GLN A 228 7.89 -25.56 5.78
N PRO A 229 6.71 -26.00 6.24
CA PRO A 229 5.90 -25.17 7.13
C PRO A 229 6.80 -24.73 8.28
N ILE A 230 6.87 -23.42 8.48
CA ILE A 230 7.65 -22.81 9.55
C ILE A 230 7.20 -23.52 10.84
N PRO A 231 8.11 -23.95 11.74
CA PRO A 231 7.73 -24.64 12.99
C PRO A 231 6.63 -23.90 13.79
N TYR A 232 6.53 -22.58 13.57
CA TYR A 232 5.55 -21.66 14.14
C TYR A 232 4.08 -21.95 13.75
N ASP A 233 3.80 -22.49 12.56
CA ASP A 233 2.42 -22.81 12.15
C ASP A 233 1.89 -24.07 12.86
N ALA A 234 2.76 -25.05 13.12
CA ALA A 234 2.40 -26.26 13.85
C ALA A 234 2.24 -26.01 15.36
N SER A 235 3.05 -25.11 15.95
CA SER A 235 2.91 -24.70 17.34
C SER A 235 1.66 -23.85 17.59
N LYS A 236 1.29 -22.95 16.65
CA LYS A 236 0.08 -22.12 16.76
C LYS A 236 -1.22 -22.92 16.63
N GLN A 237 -1.22 -24.02 15.87
CA GLN A 237 -2.34 -24.97 15.85
C GLN A 237 -2.49 -25.71 17.19
N LYS A 238 -1.37 -26.10 17.82
CA LYS A 238 -1.37 -26.72 19.15
C LYS A 238 -1.79 -25.74 20.24
N GLU A 239 -1.34 -24.48 20.20
CA GLU A 239 -1.80 -23.44 21.13
C GLU A 239 -3.29 -23.15 20.97
N LYS A 240 -3.82 -23.08 19.75
CA LYS A 240 -5.27 -22.91 19.52
C LYS A 240 -6.10 -24.07 20.03
N GLN A 241 -5.58 -25.30 20.00
CA GLN A 241 -6.24 -26.48 20.57
C GLN A 241 -6.19 -26.49 22.11
N ASN A 242 -5.15 -25.91 22.71
CA ASN A 242 -4.98 -25.85 24.16
C ASN A 242 -5.65 -24.63 24.82
N LEU A 243 -6.18 -23.69 24.02
CA LEU A 243 -6.84 -22.46 24.47
C LEU A 243 -8.37 -22.49 24.35
N LEU A 244 -8.94 -23.60 23.89
CA LEU A 244 -10.39 -23.81 23.89
C LEU A 244 -10.76 -24.79 25.03
N PRO A 245 -11.73 -24.46 25.90
CA PRO A 245 -12.24 -25.37 26.92
C PRO A 245 -12.95 -26.59 26.32
#